data_AF-B3XQ39-F1
#
_entry.id   AF-B3XQ39-F1
#
_cell.length_a   1.000
_cell.length_b   1.000
_cell.length_c   1.000
_cell.angle_alpha   90.00
_cell.angle_beta   90.00
_cell.angle_gamma   90.00
#
_symmetry.space_group_name_H-M   'P 1'
#
loop_
_entity.id
_entity.type
_entity.pdbx_description
1 polymer ?
#
loop_
_entity_poly.entity_id
_entity_poly.type
_entity_poly.pdbx_seq_one_letter_code
_entity_poly.pdbx_strand_id
1 'polypeptide(L)' 'MTITKAQAKATAKYKAKHPEAAKAYQARSYARRYINKFADNEGLDELEELIKVRRKELNKQ' A
#
# COMPACT_ATOMS: atom_id res chain seq x y z
N MET A 1 18.14 3.14 -9.09
CA MET A 1 18.64 1.75 -8.96
C MET A 1 18.07 0.94 -10.11
N THR A 2 18.94 0.35 -10.93
CA THR A 2 18.53 -0.44 -12.11
C THR A 2 18.37 -1.89 -11.69
N ILE A 3 17.15 -2.42 -11.78
CA ILE A 3 16.85 -3.82 -11.42
C ILE A 3 17.38 -4.73 -12.54
N THR A 4 18.11 -5.79 -12.18
CA THR A 4 18.62 -6.75 -13.17
C THR A 4 17.46 -7.58 -13.77
N LYS A 5 17.62 -8.08 -15.00
CA LYS A 5 16.60 -8.93 -15.65
C LYS A 5 16.23 -10.15 -14.80
N ALA A 6 17.20 -10.72 -14.09
CA ALA A 6 16.99 -11.84 -13.17
C ALA A 6 16.12 -11.44 -11.95
N GLN A 7 16.41 -10.29 -11.34
CA GLN A 7 15.62 -9.76 -10.21
C GLN A 7 14.18 -9.42 -10.63
N ALA A 8 13.99 -8.88 -11.84
CA ALA A 8 12.66 -8.60 -12.38
C ALA A 8 11.85 -9.89 -12.56
N LYS A 9 12.46 -10.94 -13.12
CA LYS A 9 11.82 -12.26 -13.30
C LYS A 9 11.46 -12.93 -11.98
N ALA A 10 12.36 -12.87 -10.98
CA ALA A 10 12.10 -13.40 -9.65
C ALA A 10 10.94 -12.66 -8.96
N THR A 11 10.92 -11.32 -9.06
CA THR A 11 9.85 -10.48 -8.53
C THR A 11 8.51 -10.79 -9.20
N ALA A 12 8.50 -10.96 -10.51
CA ALA A 12 7.30 -11.34 -11.26
C ALA A 12 6.75 -12.69 -10.81
N LYS A 13 7.62 -13.70 -10.64
CA LYS A 13 7.25 -15.02 -10.14
C LYS A 13 6.66 -14.96 -8.73
N TYR A 14 7.26 -14.17 -7.84
CA TYR A 14 6.76 -13.97 -6.48
C TYR A 14 5.38 -13.30 -6.47
N LYS A 15 5.20 -12.24 -7.26
CA LYS A 15 3.91 -11.53 -7.39
C LYS A 15 2.82 -12.45 -7.94
N ALA A 16 3.14 -13.31 -8.90
CA ALA A 16 2.20 -14.29 -9.45
C ALA A 16 1.75 -15.33 -8.40
N LYS A 17 2.65 -15.72 -7.50
CA LYS A 17 2.34 -16.68 -6.41
C LYS A 17 1.61 -16.03 -5.23
N HIS A 18 1.80 -14.73 -5.01
CA HIS A 18 1.23 -13.99 -3.88
C HIS A 18 0.47 -12.73 -4.36
N PRO A 19 -0.63 -12.89 -5.10
CA PRO A 19 -1.35 -11.77 -5.70
C PRO A 19 -1.87 -10.78 -4.66
N GLU A 20 -2.41 -11.27 -3.54
CA GLU A 20 -2.96 -10.42 -2.48
C GLU A 20 -1.88 -9.58 -1.77
N ALA A 21 -0.72 -10.18 -1.47
CA ALA A 21 0.41 -9.45 -0.90
C ALA A 21 0.94 -8.37 -1.87
N ALA A 22 0.96 -8.68 -3.17
CA ALA A 22 1.35 -7.72 -4.20
C ALA A 22 0.37 -6.55 -4.31
N LYS A 23 -0.95 -6.81 -4.29
CA LYS A 23 -1.99 -5.77 -4.27
C LYS A 23 -1.86 -4.88 -3.03
N ALA A 24 -1.71 -5.48 -1.85
CA ALA A 24 -1.52 -4.73 -0.60
C ALA A 24 -0.29 -3.83 -0.64
N TYR A 25 0.83 -4.32 -1.19
CA TYR A 25 2.04 -3.51 -1.35
C TYR A 25 1.84 -2.32 -2.30
N GLN A 26 1.17 -2.54 -3.44
CA GLN A 26 0.86 -1.47 -4.40
C GLN A 26 -0.05 -0.41 -3.78
N ALA A 27 -1.14 -0.84 -3.13
CA ALA A 27 -2.07 0.05 -2.44
C ALA A 27 -1.36 0.90 -1.39
N ARG A 28 -0.48 0.30 -0.57
CA ARG A 28 0.32 1.05 0.42
C ARG A 28 1.26 2.06 -0.25
N SER A 29 1.84 1.71 -1.40
CA SER A 29 2.69 2.62 -2.16
C SER A 29 1.93 3.83 -2.70
N TYR A 30 0.73 3.60 -3.24
CA TYR A 30 -0.14 4.67 -3.72
C TYR A 30 -0.64 5.57 -2.58
N ALA A 31 -1.02 5.00 -1.44
CA ALA A 31 -1.39 5.76 -0.26
C ALA A 31 -0.24 6.68 0.21
N ARG A 32 0.99 6.17 0.31
CA ARG A 32 2.17 7.01 0.63
C ARG A 32 2.38 8.13 -0.38
N ARG A 33 2.23 7.83 -1.67
CA ARG A 33 2.39 8.85 -2.73
C ARG A 33 1.33 9.93 -2.58
N TYR A 34 0.08 9.55 -2.33
CA TYR A 34 -1.03 10.48 -2.11
C TYR A 34 -0.75 11.40 -0.93
N ILE A 35 -0.48 10.84 0.25
CA ILE A 35 -0.18 11.60 1.48
C ILE A 35 0.97 12.59 1.25
N ASN A 36 2.04 12.16 0.58
CA ASN A 36 3.25 12.99 0.45
C ASN A 36 3.20 14.03 -0.68
N LYS A 37 2.30 13.89 -1.67
CA LYS A 37 2.35 14.68 -2.90
C LYS A 37 1.04 15.35 -3.29
N PHE A 38 -0.09 14.86 -2.81
CA PHE A 38 -1.40 15.25 -3.32
C PHE A 38 -2.40 15.61 -2.22
N ALA A 39 -2.25 15.09 -1.01
CA ALA A 39 -3.19 15.36 0.07
C ALA A 39 -3.11 16.82 0.55
N ASP A 40 -4.28 17.39 0.78
CA ASP A 40 -4.49 18.60 1.57
C ASP A 40 -4.94 18.22 3.00
N ASN A 41 -5.15 19.21 3.87
CA ASN A 41 -5.49 18.95 5.26
C ASN A 41 -6.79 18.14 5.40
N GLU A 42 -7.83 18.45 4.61
CA GLU A 42 -9.09 17.70 4.64
C GLU A 42 -8.89 16.25 4.19
N GLY A 43 -8.15 16.01 3.11
CA GLY A 43 -7.84 14.65 2.65
C GLY A 43 -6.98 13.86 3.64
N LEU A 44 -6.14 14.53 4.43
CA LEU A 44 -5.39 13.89 5.51
C LEU A 44 -6.32 13.50 6.67
N ASP A 45 -7.24 14.38 7.07
CA ASP A 45 -8.20 14.12 8.14
C ASP A 45 -9.12 12.94 7.79
N GLU A 46 -9.60 12.86 6.54
CA GLU A 46 -10.37 11.72 6.05
C GLU A 46 -9.59 10.39 6.17
N LEU A 47 -8.30 10.41 5.78
CA LEU A 47 -7.45 9.23 5.89
C LEU A 47 -7.23 8.81 7.35
N GLU A 48 -7.10 9.76 8.26
CA GLU A 48 -7.00 9.46 9.69
C GLU A 48 -8.27 8.77 10.22
N GLU A 49 -9.46 9.25 9.86
CA GLU A 49 -10.71 8.62 10.27
C GLU A 49 -10.86 7.20 9.73
N LEU A 50 -10.51 6.97 8.46
CA LEU A 50 -10.48 5.62 7.88
C LEU A 50 -9.54 4.69 8.66
N ILE A 51 -8.36 5.18 9.06
CA ILE A 51 -7.41 4.42 9.88
C ILE A 51 -7.99 4.11 11.27
N LYS A 52 -8.62 5.09 11.92
CA LYS A 52 -9.25 4.92 13.24
C LYS A 52 -10.34 3.84 13.19
N VAL A 53 -11.23 3.88 12.21
CA VAL A 53 -12.30 2.87 12.02
C VAL A 53 -11.69 1.49 11.83
N ARG A 54 -10.72 1.35 10.91
CA ARG A 54 -10.09 0.05 10.63
C ARG A 54 -9.38 -0.56 11.84
N ARG A 55 -8.70 0.27 12.65
CA ARG A 55 -8.06 -0.18 13.90
C ARG A 55 -9.08 -0.66 14.92
N LYS A 56 -10.21 0.05 15.05
CA LYS A 56 -11.30 -0.38 15.94
C LYS A 56 -11.86 -1.74 15.52
N GLU A 57 -12.03 -1.99 14.23
CA GLU A 57 -12.48 -3.30 13.73
C GLU A 57 -11.48 -4.41 14.03
N LEU A 58 -10.18 -4.16 13.82
CA LEU A 58 -9.13 -5.14 14.10
C LEU A 58 -8.99 -5.48 15.59
N ASN A 59 -9.16 -4.49 16.47
CA ASN A 59 -9.04 -4.67 17.92
C ASN A 59 -10.33 -5.21 18.58
N LYS A 60 -11.42 -5.32 17.82
CA LYS A 60 -12.68 -5.94 18.25
C LYS A 60 -12.74 -7.45 17.96
N GLN A 61 -11.79 -7.96 17.16
CA GLN A 61 -11.59 -9.39 16.90
C GLN A 61 -10.73 -10.00 18.00
#